data_AF-A0A3M5EAH6-F1
#
_entry.id   AF-A0A3M5EAH6-F1
#
_cell.length_a   1.000
_cell.length_b   1.000
_cell.length_c   1.000
_cell.angle_alpha   90.00
_cell.angle_beta   90.00
_cell.angle_gamma   90.00
#
_symmetry.space_group_name_H-M   'P 1'
#
loop_
_entity.id
_entity.type
_entity.pdbx_description
1 polymer ?
#
loop_
_entity_poly.entity_id
_entity_poly.type
_entity_poly.pdbx_seq_one_letter_code
_entity_poly.pdbx_strand_id
1 'polypeptide(L)'
;YIGLRLDIDGEEVRRNYSLSAASNGREYRISVKREAGGRVSNYLHDRVAEGDELDLFPPAGDFVLRDSDKPLVLITAGVGITPALAMLQEALPQARPIRFIHCARHGGVHAFRDWIEDVSAQHEQVEHFFCYSEPRAGDSADAEGLLSREKLADWLPQERDLDAYFLGPRPFMAQVKRHLADLGVPSQQCHYEFFGPAAALDA
;
A
#
# COMPACT_ATOMS: atom_id res chain seq x y z
N TYR A 1 8.23 8.57 0.39
CA TYR A 1 7.75 8.77 1.79
C TYR A 1 8.11 10.17 2.27
N ILE A 2 7.61 10.57 3.44
CA ILE A 2 8.01 11.78 4.16
C ILE A 2 8.55 11.41 5.55
N GLY A 3 9.60 12.10 6.00
CA GLY A 3 10.14 11.92 7.34
C GLY A 3 9.42 12.84 8.32
N LEU A 4 8.90 12.29 9.41
CA LEU A 4 8.31 13.03 10.52
C LEU A 4 9.29 13.04 11.70
N ARG A 5 9.57 14.24 12.23
CA ARG A 5 10.32 14.46 13.47
C ARG A 5 9.35 14.88 14.57
N LEU A 6 9.47 14.27 15.75
CA LEU A 6 8.68 14.60 16.93
C LEU A 6 9.59 14.66 18.15
N ASP A 7 9.26 15.52 19.10
CA ASP A 7 9.75 15.41 20.48
C ASP A 7 8.65 14.75 21.31
N ILE A 8 8.94 13.58 21.90
CA ILE A 8 8.00 12.86 22.77
C ILE A 8 8.69 12.66 24.11
N ASP A 9 8.19 13.32 25.16
CA ASP A 9 8.73 13.26 26.51
C ASP A 9 10.21 13.70 26.61
N GLY A 10 10.63 14.68 25.81
CA GLY A 10 12.00 15.23 25.82
C GLY A 10 13.02 14.43 25.02
N GLU A 11 12.56 13.48 24.20
CA GLU A 11 13.42 12.72 23.29
C GLU A 11 12.92 12.84 21.85
N GLU A 12 13.85 13.21 20.96
CA GLU A 12 13.60 13.30 19.54
C GLU A 12 13.44 11.90 18.93
N VAL A 13 12.31 11.68 18.28
CA VAL A 13 12.02 10.47 17.53
C VAL A 13 11.68 10.80 16.07
N ARG A 14 12.14 9.95 15.16
CA ARG A 14 11.89 10.10 13.72
C ARG A 14 11.23 8.86 13.13
N ARG A 15 10.24 9.05 12.26
CA ARG A 15 9.58 7.95 11.53
C ARG A 15 9.26 8.38 10.11
N ASN A 16 9.34 7.43 9.19
CA ASN A 16 8.95 7.63 7.80
C ASN A 16 7.50 7.16 7.60
N TYR A 17 6.74 7.94 6.85
CA TYR A 17 5.38 7.60 6.44
C TYR A 17 5.24 7.78 4.92
N SER A 18 4.64 6.82 4.25
CA SER A 18 4.28 6.99 2.84
C SER A 18 3.28 8.12 2.68
N LEU A 19 3.44 8.87 1.60
CA LEU A 19 2.38 9.74 1.12
C LEU A 19 1.26 8.83 0.59
N SER A 20 0.03 9.14 0.98
CA SER A 20 -1.18 8.36 0.70
C SER A 20 -2.16 9.08 -0.23
N ALA A 21 -1.72 10.19 -0.81
CA ALA A 21 -2.41 10.92 -1.87
C ALA A 21 -1.40 11.33 -2.94
N ALA A 22 -1.87 11.48 -4.18
CA ALA A 22 -1.09 12.11 -5.24
C ALA A 22 -0.74 13.56 -4.89
N SER A 23 0.32 14.08 -5.52
CA SER A 23 0.74 15.46 -5.29
C SER A 23 -0.29 16.44 -5.83
N ASN A 24 -0.69 17.42 -5.01
CA ASN A 24 -1.54 18.53 -5.43
C ASN A 24 -0.85 19.90 -5.31
N GLY A 25 0.46 19.90 -4.99
CA GLY A 25 1.27 21.11 -4.81
C GLY A 25 0.93 21.95 -3.58
N ARG A 26 0.07 21.47 -2.67
CA ARG A 26 -0.43 22.25 -1.53
C ARG A 26 -0.27 21.55 -0.18
N GLU A 27 -0.54 20.25 -0.13
CA GLU A 27 -0.59 19.49 1.13
C GLU A 27 -0.05 18.07 0.96
N TYR A 28 0.27 17.45 2.09
CA TYR A 28 0.65 16.05 2.18
C TYR A 28 -0.39 15.28 2.98
N ARG A 29 -0.71 14.06 2.56
CA ARG A 29 -1.55 13.13 3.33
C ARG A 29 -0.75 11.90 3.72
N ILE A 30 -0.70 11.59 5.02
CA ILE A 30 -0.20 10.32 5.54
C ILE A 30 -1.35 9.55 6.19
N SER A 31 -1.27 8.22 6.20
CA SER A 31 -2.24 7.37 6.90
C SER A 31 -1.50 6.45 7.86
N VAL A 32 -1.76 6.58 9.15
CA VAL A 32 -0.97 5.95 10.20
C VAL A 32 -1.74 4.80 10.82
N LYS A 33 -1.23 3.58 10.67
CA LYS A 33 -1.73 2.45 11.46
C LYS A 33 -1.23 2.56 12.90
N ARG A 34 -2.13 2.43 13.87
CA ARG A 34 -1.77 2.27 15.28
C ARG A 34 -1.07 0.91 15.47
N GLU A 35 0.17 0.95 15.93
CA GLU A 35 0.92 -0.26 16.26
C GLU A 35 0.86 -0.51 17.76
N ALA A 36 0.62 -1.75 18.19
CA ALA A 36 0.60 -2.10 19.61
C ALA A 36 1.99 -1.81 20.23
N GLY A 37 2.03 -0.99 21.28
CA GLY A 37 3.28 -0.53 21.90
C GLY A 37 4.10 0.46 21.05
N GLY A 38 3.61 0.89 19.90
CA GLY A 38 4.32 1.82 19.01
C GLY A 38 4.30 3.25 19.54
N ARG A 39 5.44 3.75 20.02
CA ARG A 39 5.54 5.11 20.61
C ARG A 39 4.98 6.22 19.70
N VAL A 40 5.44 6.30 18.45
CA VAL A 40 5.05 7.38 17.53
C VAL A 40 3.64 7.21 16.99
N SER A 41 3.25 6.01 16.56
CA SER A 41 1.90 5.81 15.99
C SER A 41 0.79 5.99 17.02
N ASN A 42 1.00 5.61 18.29
CA ASN A 42 0.05 5.92 19.36
C ASN A 42 0.04 7.42 19.68
N TYR A 43 1.20 8.09 19.76
CA TYR A 43 1.25 9.55 19.96
C TYR A 43 0.46 10.30 18.89
N LEU A 44 0.65 9.96 17.61
CA LEU A 44 -0.09 10.56 16.50
C LEU A 44 -1.61 10.33 16.60
N HIS A 45 -2.06 9.20 17.13
CA HIS A 45 -3.50 8.94 17.29
C HIS A 45 -4.09 9.55 18.56
N ASP A 46 -3.32 9.66 19.64
CA ASP A 46 -3.82 10.00 20.98
C ASP A 46 -3.60 11.46 21.36
N ARG A 47 -2.59 12.11 20.78
CA ARG A 47 -2.11 13.43 21.22
C ARG A 47 -2.11 14.51 20.16
N VAL A 48 -1.93 14.14 18.89
CA VAL A 48 -1.94 15.13 17.80
C VAL A 48 -3.37 15.45 17.38
N ALA A 49 -3.68 16.73 17.29
CA ALA A 49 -4.98 17.26 16.88
C ALA A 49 -4.85 18.29 15.75
N GLU A 50 -5.98 18.67 15.16
CA GLU A 50 -6.02 19.75 14.18
C GLU A 50 -5.51 21.07 14.80
N GLY A 51 -4.63 21.75 14.07
CA GLY A 51 -3.97 22.97 14.53
C GLY A 51 -2.59 22.75 15.14
N ASP A 52 -2.22 21.50 15.47
CA ASP A 52 -0.86 21.19 15.91
C ASP A 52 0.15 21.30 14.74
N GLU A 53 1.36 21.73 15.08
CA GLU A 53 2.48 21.82 14.14
C GLU A 53 3.36 20.58 14.23
N LEU A 54 3.77 20.05 13.07
CA LEU A 54 4.61 18.88 12.95
C LEU A 54 5.83 19.18 12.08
N ASP A 55 7.01 18.76 12.52
CA ASP A 55 8.24 18.92 11.76
C ASP A 55 8.38 17.82 10.70
N LEU A 56 8.49 18.24 9.44
CA LEU A 56 8.62 17.34 8.30
C LEU A 56 9.95 17.54 7.57
N PHE A 57 10.56 16.43 7.18
CA PHE A 57 11.60 16.42 6.15
C PHE A 57 10.96 16.49 4.76
N PRO A 58 11.69 16.93 3.71
CA PRO A 58 11.22 16.83 2.34
C PRO A 58 10.87 15.38 1.94
N PRO A 59 9.93 15.17 0.99
CA PRO A 59 9.69 13.85 0.42
C PRO A 59 10.96 13.22 -0.16
N ALA A 60 11.15 11.92 0.09
CA ALA A 60 12.29 11.14 -0.36
C ALA A 60 11.89 9.68 -0.66
N GLY A 61 12.80 8.92 -1.28
CA GLY A 61 12.66 7.50 -1.59
C GLY A 61 12.55 7.21 -3.09
N ASP A 62 12.95 6.00 -3.49
CA ASP A 62 13.01 5.56 -4.90
C ASP A 62 11.80 4.72 -5.33
N PHE A 63 10.95 4.34 -4.37
CA PHE A 63 9.73 3.60 -4.64
C PHE A 63 8.60 4.54 -5.04
N VAL A 64 8.55 4.85 -6.33
CA VAL A 64 7.58 5.75 -6.97
C VAL A 64 6.95 5.08 -8.19
N LEU A 65 5.76 5.53 -8.58
CA LEU A 65 5.14 5.09 -9.81
C LEU A 65 6.02 5.53 -10.99
N ARG A 66 6.44 4.57 -11.80
CA ARG A 66 7.19 4.82 -13.03
C ARG A 66 6.23 5.07 -14.19
N ASP A 67 6.63 5.99 -15.05
CA ASP A 67 5.93 6.22 -16.32
C ASP A 67 6.01 4.97 -17.20
N SER A 68 4.85 4.50 -17.66
CA SER A 68 4.66 3.25 -18.39
C SER A 68 3.21 3.15 -18.88
N ASP A 69 3.02 2.53 -20.04
CA ASP A 69 1.73 2.24 -20.67
C ASP A 69 1.20 0.83 -20.35
N LYS A 70 2.03 -0.02 -19.71
CA LYS A 70 1.65 -1.40 -19.34
C LYS A 70 0.50 -1.42 -18.34
N PRO A 71 -0.26 -2.51 -18.20
CA PRO A 71 -1.16 -2.68 -17.06
C PRO A 71 -0.45 -2.43 -15.72
N LEU A 72 -1.06 -1.67 -14.82
CA LEU A 72 -0.58 -1.43 -13.46
C LEU A 72 -1.24 -2.42 -12.51
N VAL A 73 -0.45 -3.11 -11.69
CA VAL A 73 -0.98 -3.99 -10.64
C VAL A 73 -0.45 -3.54 -9.28
N LEU A 74 -1.35 -3.09 -8.42
CA LEU A 74 -1.06 -2.65 -7.06
C LEU A 74 -1.47 -3.75 -6.08
N ILE A 75 -0.52 -4.43 -5.43
CA ILE A 75 -0.77 -5.59 -4.56
C ILE A 75 -0.37 -5.27 -3.12
N THR A 76 -1.33 -5.07 -2.24
CA THR A 76 -1.06 -4.51 -0.91
C THR A 76 -1.56 -5.38 0.22
N ALA A 77 -0.94 -5.28 1.39
CA ALA A 77 -1.45 -5.85 2.63
C ALA A 77 -1.38 -4.88 3.80
N GLY A 78 -2.50 -4.75 4.54
CA GLY A 78 -2.62 -3.86 5.69
C GLY A 78 -2.21 -2.41 5.36
N VAL A 79 -1.38 -1.78 6.20
CA VAL A 79 -0.95 -0.37 6.00
C VAL A 79 -0.06 -0.16 4.76
N GLY A 80 0.42 -1.26 4.13
CA GLY A 80 1.09 -1.20 2.84
C GLY A 80 0.21 -0.62 1.72
N ILE A 81 -1.10 -0.49 1.95
CA ILE A 81 -2.03 0.20 1.05
C ILE A 81 -1.64 1.65 0.77
N THR A 82 -0.96 2.31 1.70
CA THR A 82 -0.78 3.77 1.69
C THR A 82 -0.12 4.34 0.44
N PRO A 83 1.08 3.93 0.00
CA PRO A 83 1.64 4.45 -1.25
C PRO A 83 0.85 3.99 -2.48
N ALA A 84 0.19 2.82 -2.43
CA ALA A 84 -0.64 2.38 -3.54
C ALA A 84 -1.85 3.30 -3.78
N LEU A 85 -2.40 3.95 -2.75
CA LEU A 85 -3.45 4.96 -2.91
C LEU A 85 -2.93 6.17 -3.71
N ALA A 86 -1.71 6.65 -3.40
CA ALA A 86 -1.09 7.74 -4.14
C ALA A 86 -0.79 7.35 -5.59
N MET A 87 -0.25 6.14 -5.80
CA MET A 87 0.03 5.61 -7.14
C MET A 87 -1.25 5.41 -7.96
N LEU A 88 -2.33 4.92 -7.34
CA LEU A 88 -3.63 4.78 -7.99
C LEU A 88 -4.12 6.14 -8.47
N GLN A 89 -4.17 7.15 -7.58
CA GLN A 89 -4.60 8.50 -7.93
C GLN A 89 -3.78 9.12 -9.07
N GLU A 90 -2.45 8.95 -9.05
CA GLU A 90 -1.55 9.44 -10.09
C GLU A 90 -1.76 8.72 -11.45
N ALA A 91 -2.18 7.45 -11.41
CA ALA A 91 -2.42 6.65 -12.60
C ALA A 91 -3.81 6.89 -13.24
N LEU A 92 -4.79 7.40 -12.50
CA LEU A 92 -6.17 7.61 -13.00
C LEU A 92 -6.27 8.45 -14.30
N PRO A 93 -5.45 9.51 -14.51
CA PRO A 93 -5.46 10.27 -15.76
C PRO A 93 -4.86 9.52 -16.96
N GLN A 94 -4.19 8.39 -16.76
CA GLN A 94 -3.53 7.61 -17.80
C GLN A 94 -4.48 6.54 -18.35
N ALA A 95 -4.42 6.29 -19.65
CA ALA A 95 -5.23 5.27 -20.32
C ALA A 95 -4.59 3.86 -20.24
N ARG A 96 -4.24 3.42 -19.01
CA ARG A 96 -3.68 2.08 -18.75
C ARG A 96 -4.62 1.26 -17.83
N PRO A 97 -4.81 -0.05 -18.07
CA PRO A 97 -5.57 -0.90 -17.15
C PRO A 97 -4.92 -0.94 -15.76
N ILE A 98 -5.72 -0.92 -14.70
CA ILE A 98 -5.27 -0.93 -13.31
C ILE A 98 -5.97 -2.06 -12.55
N ARG A 99 -5.20 -2.86 -11.84
CA ARG A 99 -5.71 -3.87 -10.91
C ARG A 99 -5.24 -3.58 -9.49
N PHE A 100 -6.19 -3.33 -8.60
CA PHE A 100 -5.94 -3.03 -7.20
C PHE A 100 -6.28 -4.24 -6.33
N ILE A 101 -5.26 -4.97 -5.88
CA ILE A 101 -5.41 -6.16 -5.06
C ILE A 101 -5.04 -5.81 -3.62
N HIS A 102 -6.00 -5.91 -2.69
CA HIS A 102 -5.76 -5.63 -1.27
C HIS A 102 -6.03 -6.83 -0.39
N CYS A 103 -5.06 -7.17 0.46
CA CYS A 103 -5.15 -8.21 1.46
C CYS A 103 -5.27 -7.61 2.85
N ALA A 104 -6.28 -8.04 3.61
CA ALA A 104 -6.43 -7.68 5.01
C ALA A 104 -6.73 -8.93 5.84
N ARG A 105 -6.73 -8.80 7.17
CA ARG A 105 -7.21 -9.92 7.99
C ARG A 105 -8.71 -10.10 7.81
N HIS A 106 -9.45 -9.00 7.83
CA HIS A 106 -10.91 -8.98 7.79
C HIS A 106 -11.38 -7.54 7.52
N GLY A 107 -12.68 -7.36 7.25
CA GLY A 107 -13.27 -6.06 6.90
C GLY A 107 -13.06 -4.99 7.98
N GLY A 108 -13.14 -5.37 9.25
CA GLY A 108 -12.91 -4.44 10.37
C GLY A 108 -11.50 -3.84 10.50
N VAL A 109 -10.51 -4.24 9.68
CA VAL A 109 -9.19 -3.58 9.59
C VAL A 109 -8.81 -3.18 8.16
N HIS A 110 -9.73 -3.33 7.21
CA HIS A 110 -9.51 -2.91 5.82
C HIS A 110 -9.78 -1.41 5.70
N ALA A 111 -8.72 -0.61 5.81
CA ALA A 111 -8.81 0.83 5.58
C ALA A 111 -9.01 1.15 4.10
N PHE A 112 -9.77 2.20 3.79
CA PHE A 112 -10.00 2.73 2.44
C PHE A 112 -10.79 1.81 1.48
N ARG A 113 -11.48 0.77 2.00
CA ARG A 113 -12.33 -0.12 1.20
C ARG A 113 -13.32 0.66 0.32
N ASP A 114 -14.19 1.43 0.95
CA ASP A 114 -15.26 2.16 0.26
C ASP A 114 -14.70 3.17 -0.75
N TRP A 115 -13.58 3.83 -0.41
CA TRP A 115 -12.91 4.74 -1.34
C TRP A 115 -12.37 4.02 -2.59
N ILE A 116 -11.84 2.80 -2.46
CA ILE A 116 -11.38 1.99 -3.60
C ILE A 116 -12.57 1.53 -4.44
N GLU A 117 -13.65 1.08 -3.80
CA GLU A 117 -14.89 0.67 -4.48
C GLU A 117 -15.47 1.84 -5.29
N ASP A 118 -15.55 3.03 -4.70
CA ASP A 118 -16.02 4.25 -5.38
C ASP A 118 -15.14 4.61 -6.57
N VAL A 119 -13.81 4.54 -6.44
CA VAL A 119 -12.87 4.79 -7.54
C VAL A 119 -13.07 3.78 -8.67
N SER A 120 -13.16 2.49 -8.36
CA SER A 120 -13.44 1.45 -9.37
C SER A 120 -14.79 1.66 -10.07
N ALA A 121 -15.81 2.08 -9.34
CA ALA A 121 -17.12 2.35 -9.93
C ALA A 121 -17.12 3.57 -10.87
N GLN A 122 -16.24 4.55 -10.64
CA GLN A 122 -16.11 5.77 -11.45
C GLN A 122 -15.15 5.63 -12.63
N HIS A 123 -14.26 4.63 -12.60
CA HIS A 123 -13.21 4.46 -13.59
C HIS A 123 -13.19 3.02 -14.12
N GLU A 124 -13.73 2.81 -15.33
CA GLU A 124 -13.82 1.49 -15.98
C GLU A 124 -12.47 0.78 -16.14
N GLN A 125 -11.36 1.52 -16.19
CA GLN A 125 -10.00 0.99 -16.26
C GLN A 125 -9.49 0.40 -14.93
N VAL A 126 -10.21 0.56 -13.81
CA VAL A 126 -9.78 0.14 -12.47
C VAL A 126 -10.63 -1.02 -11.96
N GLU A 127 -10.05 -2.21 -11.92
CA GLU A 127 -10.62 -3.37 -11.24
C GLU A 127 -9.99 -3.53 -9.85
N HIS A 128 -10.79 -3.85 -8.83
CA HIS A 128 -10.29 -4.17 -7.50
C HIS A 128 -10.59 -5.60 -7.10
N PHE A 129 -9.76 -6.14 -6.20
CA PHE A 129 -9.96 -7.45 -5.58
C PHE A 129 -9.52 -7.41 -4.12
N PHE A 130 -10.36 -7.90 -3.23
CA PHE A 130 -10.11 -7.98 -1.80
C PHE A 130 -9.95 -9.42 -1.34
N CYS A 131 -8.92 -9.68 -0.55
CA CYS A 131 -8.62 -11.00 0.01
C CYS A 131 -8.52 -10.92 1.54
N TYR A 132 -9.37 -11.65 2.26
CA TYR A 132 -9.36 -11.65 3.72
C TYR A 132 -8.87 -12.96 4.30
N SER A 133 -7.81 -12.93 5.12
CA SER A 133 -7.24 -14.15 5.69
C SER A 133 -8.06 -14.78 6.80
N GLU A 134 -8.84 -13.98 7.53
CA GLU A 134 -9.63 -14.34 8.71
C GLU A 134 -10.97 -13.56 8.72
N PRO A 135 -11.81 -13.67 7.67
CA PRO A 135 -13.02 -12.86 7.54
C PRO A 135 -13.96 -13.05 8.74
N ARG A 136 -14.64 -11.98 9.13
CA ARG A 136 -15.68 -12.00 10.17
C ARG A 136 -17.04 -12.31 9.55
N ALA A 137 -17.99 -12.72 10.39
CA ALA A 137 -19.38 -12.85 9.95
C ALA A 137 -19.89 -11.52 9.37
N GLY A 138 -20.35 -11.56 8.12
CA GLY A 138 -20.86 -10.39 7.39
C GLY A 138 -19.80 -9.62 6.59
N ASP A 139 -18.52 -10.00 6.67
CA ASP A 139 -17.51 -9.44 5.76
C ASP A 139 -17.76 -9.95 4.33
N SER A 140 -17.51 -9.08 3.34
CA SER A 140 -17.51 -9.41 1.92
C SER A 140 -16.13 -9.17 1.33
N ALA A 141 -15.56 -10.22 0.73
CA ALA A 141 -14.28 -10.21 0.02
C ALA A 141 -14.36 -11.13 -1.21
N ASP A 142 -13.52 -10.86 -2.21
CA ASP A 142 -13.43 -11.66 -3.44
C ASP A 142 -12.72 -13.01 -3.23
N ALA A 143 -11.91 -13.11 -2.17
CA ALA A 143 -11.29 -14.35 -1.74
C ALA A 143 -11.08 -14.41 -0.23
N GLU A 144 -11.03 -15.63 0.30
CA GLU A 144 -10.73 -15.92 1.69
C GLU A 144 -9.42 -16.70 1.82
N GLY A 145 -8.71 -16.49 2.94
CA GLY A 145 -7.39 -17.06 3.22
C GLY A 145 -6.23 -16.15 2.81
N LEU A 146 -5.01 -16.68 2.85
CA LEU A 146 -3.84 -15.97 2.34
C LEU A 146 -3.90 -15.94 0.80
N LEU A 147 -3.41 -14.85 0.20
CA LEU A 147 -3.36 -14.71 -1.25
C LEU A 147 -2.55 -15.85 -1.89
N SER A 148 -3.25 -16.78 -2.55
CA SER A 148 -2.62 -17.90 -3.23
C SER A 148 -2.08 -17.51 -4.59
N ARG A 149 -1.16 -18.33 -5.11
CA ARG A 149 -0.65 -18.18 -6.48
C ARG A 149 -1.77 -18.29 -7.50
N GLU A 150 -2.68 -19.24 -7.34
CA GLU A 150 -3.81 -19.46 -8.24
C GLU A 150 -4.72 -18.23 -8.27
N LYS A 151 -5.06 -17.69 -7.09
CA LYS A 151 -5.92 -16.50 -7.01
C LYS A 151 -5.24 -15.27 -7.60
N LEU A 152 -3.95 -15.08 -7.33
CA LEU A 152 -3.18 -14.03 -7.97
C LEU A 152 -3.16 -14.21 -9.50
N ALA A 153 -3.03 -15.44 -10.02
CA ALA A 153 -3.04 -15.70 -11.45
C ALA A 153 -4.37 -15.31 -12.12
N ASP A 154 -5.50 -15.60 -11.46
CA ASP A 154 -6.84 -15.19 -11.92
C ASP A 154 -6.96 -13.67 -12.01
N TRP A 155 -6.36 -12.96 -11.05
CA TRP A 155 -6.44 -11.50 -10.94
C TRP A 155 -5.34 -10.75 -11.69
N LEU A 156 -4.37 -11.41 -12.33
CA LEU A 156 -3.34 -10.74 -13.16
C LEU A 156 -3.72 -10.73 -14.66
N PRO A 157 -3.33 -9.69 -15.44
CA PRO A 157 -3.50 -9.65 -16.89
C PRO A 157 -2.89 -10.88 -17.56
N GLN A 158 -3.60 -11.52 -18.49
CA GLN A 158 -3.22 -12.84 -19.04
C GLN A 158 -1.82 -12.83 -19.67
N GLU A 159 -1.44 -11.72 -20.28
CA GLU A 159 -0.19 -11.50 -20.99
C GLU A 159 1.03 -11.44 -20.06
N ARG A 160 0.82 -11.18 -18.76
CA ARG A 160 1.86 -11.04 -17.72
C ARG A 160 2.92 -9.96 -18.00
N ASP A 161 2.72 -9.13 -19.02
CA ASP A 161 3.49 -7.91 -19.26
C ASP A 161 2.79 -6.75 -18.54
N LEU A 162 3.25 -6.43 -17.34
CA LEU A 162 2.59 -5.51 -16.41
C LEU A 162 3.65 -4.86 -15.49
N ASP A 163 3.31 -3.79 -14.79
CA ASP A 163 4.14 -3.30 -13.69
C ASP A 163 3.47 -3.63 -12.35
N ALA A 164 4.09 -4.50 -11.56
CA ALA A 164 3.61 -4.91 -10.26
C ALA A 164 4.28 -4.09 -9.16
N TYR A 165 3.49 -3.34 -8.39
CA TYR A 165 3.94 -2.66 -7.18
C TYR A 165 3.32 -3.37 -5.98
N PHE A 166 4.14 -3.88 -5.07
CA PHE A 166 3.61 -4.63 -3.93
C PHE A 166 4.24 -4.25 -2.60
N LEU A 167 3.37 -4.09 -1.60
CA LEU A 167 3.74 -3.61 -0.27
C LEU A 167 2.96 -4.30 0.84
N GLY A 168 3.62 -4.61 1.93
CA GLY A 168 3.00 -5.15 3.12
C GLY A 168 4.02 -5.70 4.09
N PRO A 169 3.60 -6.57 5.02
CA PRO A 169 4.53 -7.32 5.86
C PRO A 169 5.52 -8.14 5.02
N ARG A 170 6.74 -8.34 5.51
CA ARG A 170 7.80 -9.08 4.79
C ARG A 170 7.37 -10.47 4.31
N PRO A 171 6.69 -11.31 5.12
CA PRO A 171 6.26 -12.62 4.64
C PRO A 171 5.30 -12.52 3.46
N PHE A 172 4.41 -11.51 3.46
CA PHE A 172 3.49 -11.25 2.36
C PHE A 172 4.24 -10.83 1.09
N MET A 173 5.16 -9.86 1.19
CA MET A 173 5.93 -9.42 0.03
C MET A 173 6.80 -10.53 -0.56
N ALA A 174 7.41 -11.36 0.30
CA ALA A 174 8.18 -12.52 -0.15
C ALA A 174 7.29 -13.54 -0.89
N GLN A 175 6.09 -13.80 -0.37
CA GLN A 175 5.10 -14.67 -1.00
C GLN A 175 4.65 -14.11 -2.37
N VAL A 176 4.27 -12.83 -2.44
CA VAL A 176 3.86 -12.17 -3.69
C VAL A 176 4.97 -12.21 -4.72
N LYS A 177 6.21 -11.86 -4.33
CA LYS A 177 7.38 -11.91 -5.23
C LYS A 177 7.60 -13.32 -5.81
N ARG A 178 7.49 -14.36 -4.98
CA ARG A 178 7.58 -15.75 -5.45
C ARG A 178 6.45 -16.09 -6.40
N HIS A 179 5.21 -15.74 -6.07
CA HIS A 179 4.06 -16.02 -6.93
C HIS A 179 4.15 -15.31 -8.29
N LEU A 180 4.57 -14.04 -8.31
CA LEU A 180 4.81 -13.31 -9.56
C LEU A 180 5.87 -13.99 -10.43
N ALA A 181 6.99 -14.44 -9.83
CA ALA A 181 8.03 -15.18 -10.54
C ALA A 181 7.53 -16.52 -11.08
N ASP A 182 6.79 -17.30 -10.28
CA ASP A 182 6.18 -18.57 -10.69
C ASP A 182 5.15 -18.39 -11.81
N LEU A 183 4.55 -17.22 -11.91
CA LEU A 183 3.60 -16.82 -12.94
C LEU A 183 4.25 -16.15 -14.16
N GLY A 184 5.58 -16.07 -14.19
CA GLY A 184 6.35 -15.58 -15.33
C GLY A 184 6.49 -14.05 -15.42
N VAL A 185 6.13 -13.29 -14.38
CA VAL A 185 6.34 -11.83 -14.36
C VAL A 185 7.84 -11.54 -14.17
N PRO A 186 8.49 -10.81 -15.09
CA PRO A 186 9.91 -10.49 -15.00
C PRO A 186 10.26 -9.69 -13.74
N SER A 187 11.44 -9.92 -13.17
CA SER A 187 11.87 -9.20 -11.97
C SER A 187 11.99 -7.69 -12.17
N GLN A 188 12.26 -7.23 -13.40
CA GLN A 188 12.35 -5.81 -13.73
C GLN A 188 10.99 -5.09 -13.67
N GLN A 189 9.90 -5.85 -13.75
CA GLN A 189 8.52 -5.40 -13.66
C GLN A 189 7.96 -5.48 -12.22
N CYS A 190 8.78 -5.94 -11.27
CA CYS A 190 8.40 -6.12 -9.88
C CYS A 190 9.04 -5.04 -9.01
N HIS A 191 8.22 -4.15 -8.46
CA HIS A 191 8.63 -3.03 -7.62
C HIS A 191 8.08 -3.22 -6.20
N TYR A 192 8.94 -3.06 -5.20
CA TYR A 192 8.54 -3.14 -3.79
C TYR A 192 9.48 -2.32 -2.91
N GLU A 193 8.97 -1.90 -1.76
CA GLU A 193 9.74 -1.22 -0.72
C GLU A 193 9.43 -1.86 0.64
N PHE A 194 10.42 -1.91 1.52
CA PHE A 194 10.26 -2.40 2.87
C PHE A 194 10.26 -1.26 3.89
N PHE A 195 9.18 -1.18 4.68
CA PHE A 195 9.12 -0.29 5.84
C PHE A 195 9.73 -0.96 7.07
N GLY A 196 11.02 -0.69 7.29
CA GLY A 196 11.72 -1.03 8.53
C GLY A 196 13.23 -0.80 8.40
N PRO A 197 14.02 -1.07 9.45
CA PRO A 197 15.46 -0.88 9.41
C PRO A 197 16.07 -1.69 8.27
N ALA A 198 16.94 -1.06 7.46
CA ALA A 198 17.62 -1.72 6.34
C ALA A 198 18.31 -3.03 6.74
N ALA A 199 18.82 -3.09 7.97
CA ALA A 199 19.50 -4.25 8.57
C ALA A 199 18.64 -5.53 8.67
N ALA A 200 17.33 -5.46 8.48
CA ALA A 200 16.50 -6.65 8.56
C ALA A 200 16.51 -7.48 7.25
N LEU A 201 16.97 -6.95 6.11
CA LEU A 201 16.90 -7.66 4.80
C LEU A 201 17.67 -9.00 4.74
N ASP A 202 18.59 -9.26 5.68
CA ASP A 202 19.46 -10.45 5.70
C ASP A 202 19.10 -11.47 6.80
N ALA A 203 17.90 -11.40 7.40
CA ALA A 203 17.44 -12.31 8.45
C ALA A 203 16.34 -13.27 7.98
#